data_AF-A0A3B9UTV8-F1
#
_entry.id   AF-A0A3B9UTV8-F1
#
_cell.length_a   1.000
_cell.length_b   1.000
_cell.length_c   1.000
_cell.angle_alpha   90.00
_cell.angle_beta   90.00
_cell.angle_gamma   90.00
#
_symmetry.space_group_name_H-M   'P 1'
#
loop_
_entity.id
_entity.type
_entity.pdbx_description
1 polymer ?
#
loop_
_entity_poly.entity_id
_entity_poly.type
_entity_poly.pdbx_seq_one_letter_code
_entity_poly.pdbx_strand_id
1 'polypeptide(L)'
;MNQTNKSVSWNWASFFLGSLWLLYRKMYVWGTLMIAVSMAISWMGIPFGWLLLAILAGMFGNKLYLEETRKKIIEIKTITSDLNSQYQMIKSKGGTNLALPITIAVIGFLITIFLIILGTAIAMEFYYM
;
A
#
# COMPACT_ATOMS: atom_id res chain seq x y z
N MET A 1 -6.06 -14.90 28.06
CA MET A 1 -7.26 -14.72 27.22
C MET A 1 -6.95 -15.25 25.83
N ASN A 2 -7.40 -16.47 25.52
CA ASN A 2 -7.26 -17.09 24.21
C ASN A 2 -8.23 -16.42 23.24
N GLN A 3 -7.73 -15.55 22.37
CA GLN A 3 -8.51 -15.05 21.23
C GLN A 3 -8.25 -15.98 20.05
N THR A 4 -9.33 -16.59 19.58
CA THR A 4 -9.33 -17.56 18.49
C THR A 4 -8.71 -16.98 17.22
N ASN A 5 -7.93 -17.84 16.58
CA ASN A 5 -7.02 -17.63 15.47
C ASN A 5 -7.74 -17.29 14.14
N LYS A 6 -8.60 -16.26 14.10
CA LYS A 6 -9.08 -15.69 12.83
C LYS A 6 -8.06 -14.67 12.34
N SER A 7 -6.94 -15.19 11.83
CA SER A 7 -5.80 -14.42 11.36
C SER A 7 -6.01 -13.78 9.98
N VAL A 8 -7.12 -14.06 9.32
CA VAL A 8 -7.46 -13.58 7.96
C VAL A 8 -8.88 -13.01 7.96
N SER A 9 -9.05 -11.79 7.47
CA SER A 9 -10.35 -11.16 7.26
C SER A 9 -10.34 -10.34 5.98
N TRP A 10 -11.44 -10.40 5.23
CA TRP A 10 -11.54 -9.70 3.95
C TRP A 10 -11.65 -8.19 4.14
N ASN A 11 -10.90 -7.45 3.33
CA ASN A 11 -10.90 -6.00 3.27
C ASN A 11 -11.07 -5.55 1.82
N TRP A 12 -12.24 -5.00 1.51
CA TRP A 12 -12.57 -4.50 0.18
C TRP A 12 -11.67 -3.34 -0.26
N ALA A 13 -11.32 -2.44 0.66
CA ALA A 13 -10.53 -1.28 0.33
C ALA A 13 -9.08 -1.67 -0.03
N SER A 14 -8.46 -2.60 0.69
CA SER A 14 -7.12 -3.10 0.34
C SER A 14 -7.13 -3.98 -0.91
N PHE A 15 -8.22 -4.69 -1.20
CA PHE A 15 -8.38 -5.42 -2.46
C PHE A 15 -8.36 -4.48 -3.67
N PHE A 16 -9.20 -3.44 -3.67
CA PHE A 16 -9.33 -2.53 -4.83
C PHE A 16 -8.20 -1.50 -4.92
N LEU A 17 -7.69 -1.01 -3.79
CA LEU A 17 -6.72 0.08 -3.75
C LEU A 17 -5.28 -0.39 -3.48
N GLY A 18 -5.08 -1.64 -3.05
CA GLY A 18 -3.76 -2.25 -2.85
C GLY A 18 -2.80 -1.37 -2.05
N SER A 19 -1.68 -1.01 -2.68
CA SER A 19 -0.64 -0.16 -2.09
C SER A 19 -1.15 1.22 -1.66
N LEU A 20 -2.12 1.80 -2.37
CA LEU A 20 -2.69 3.11 -2.02
C LEU A 20 -3.41 3.05 -0.67
N TRP A 21 -4.10 1.94 -0.36
CA TRP A 21 -4.73 1.75 0.95
C TRP A 21 -3.69 1.62 2.06
N LEU A 22 -2.59 0.90 1.79
CA LEU A 22 -1.48 0.74 2.75
C LEU A 22 -0.83 2.10 3.07
N LEU A 23 -0.57 2.90 2.04
CA LEU A 23 0.00 4.25 2.16
C LEU A 23 -0.95 5.21 2.87
N TYR A 24 -2.25 5.16 2.54
CA TYR A 24 -3.29 5.93 3.21
C TYR A 24 -3.31 5.70 4.73
N ARG A 25 -3.12 4.44 5.15
CA ARG A 25 -3.08 4.04 6.57
C ARG A 25 -1.70 4.16 7.20
N LYS A 26 -0.78 4.90 6.58
CA LYS A 26 0.59 5.16 7.06
C LYS A 26 1.41 3.88 7.28
N MET A 27 1.16 2.85 6.48
CA MET A 27 1.99 1.64 6.41
C MET A 27 2.97 1.76 5.25
N TYR A 28 3.87 2.76 5.33
CA TYR A 28 4.70 3.17 4.20
C TYR A 28 5.60 2.06 3.68
N VAL A 29 6.22 1.28 4.57
CA VAL A 29 7.08 0.15 4.19
C VAL A 29 6.31 -0.92 3.41
N TRP A 30 5.13 -1.31 3.90
CA TRP A 30 4.29 -2.31 3.21
C TRP A 30 3.74 -1.76 1.88
N GLY A 31 3.35 -0.49 1.85
CA GLY A 31 2.88 0.18 0.65
C GLY A 31 3.96 0.26 -0.45
N THR A 32 5.18 0.67 -0.10
CA THR A 32 6.31 0.73 -1.05
C THR A 32 6.77 -0.66 -1.49
N LEU A 33 6.81 -1.62 -0.58
CA LEU A 33 7.12 -3.02 -0.92
C LEU A 33 6.11 -3.58 -1.92
N MET A 34 4.81 -3.35 -1.71
CA MET A 34 3.77 -3.82 -2.62
C MET A 34 3.90 -3.18 -4.01
N ILE A 35 4.30 -1.90 -4.10
CA ILE A 35 4.61 -1.23 -5.37
C ILE A 35 5.82 -1.88 -6.04
N ALA A 36 6.91 -2.13 -5.31
CA ALA A 36 8.10 -2.76 -5.88
C ALA A 36 7.78 -4.17 -6.43
N VAL A 37 7.01 -4.96 -5.67
CA VAL A 37 6.57 -6.30 -6.11
C VAL A 37 5.63 -6.20 -7.32
N SER A 38 4.70 -5.25 -7.37
CA SER A 38 3.82 -5.10 -8.54
C SER A 38 4.58 -4.67 -9.80
N MET A 39 5.61 -3.83 -9.66
CA MET A 39 6.51 -3.47 -10.76
C MET A 39 7.31 -4.68 -11.25
N ALA A 40 7.86 -5.49 -10.33
CA ALA A 40 8.58 -6.71 -10.68
C ALA A 40 7.69 -7.72 -11.43
N ILE A 41 6.48 -7.97 -10.93
CA ILE A 41 5.49 -8.84 -11.59
C ILE A 41 5.18 -8.34 -13.01
N SER A 42 4.99 -7.04 -13.17
CA SER A 42 4.73 -6.42 -14.47
C SER A 42 5.91 -6.57 -15.42
N TRP A 43 7.13 -6.34 -14.94
CA TRP A 43 8.35 -6.47 -15.74
C TRP A 43 8.62 -7.92 -16.17
N MET A 44 8.32 -8.89 -15.31
CA MET A 44 8.42 -10.32 -15.64
C MET A 44 7.30 -10.80 -16.59
N GLY A 45 6.32 -9.95 -16.92
CA GLY A 45 5.22 -10.30 -17.81
C GLY A 45 4.29 -11.39 -17.26
N ILE A 46 4.21 -11.55 -15.94
CA ILE A 46 3.40 -12.60 -15.30
C ILE A 46 1.91 -12.23 -15.46
N PRO A 47 1.13 -12.99 -16.25
CA PRO A 47 -0.28 -12.69 -16.44
C PRO A 47 -1.03 -12.86 -15.12
N PHE A 48 -1.97 -11.93 -14.84
CA PHE A 48 -2.80 -11.92 -13.62
C PHE A 48 -2.06 -11.85 -12.28
N GLY A 49 -0.73 -11.63 -12.25
CA GLY A 49 0.00 -11.50 -10.99
C GLY A 49 -0.48 -10.32 -10.12
N TRP A 50 -1.01 -9.27 -10.75
CA TRP A 50 -1.66 -8.15 -10.07
C TRP A 50 -2.95 -8.58 -9.33
N LEU A 51 -3.71 -9.53 -9.88
CA LEU A 51 -4.95 -10.03 -9.26
C LEU A 51 -4.64 -10.87 -8.03
N LEU A 52 -3.58 -11.71 -8.10
CA LEU A 52 -3.09 -12.45 -6.95
C LEU A 52 -2.68 -11.48 -5.82
N LEU A 53 -1.90 -10.44 -6.14
CA LEU A 53 -1.54 -9.41 -5.17
C LEU A 53 -2.77 -8.70 -4.58
N ALA A 54 -3.77 -8.37 -5.38
CA ALA A 54 -5.02 -7.76 -4.91
C ALA A 54 -5.78 -8.68 -3.95
N ILE A 55 -5.91 -9.97 -4.27
CA ILE A 55 -6.53 -10.97 -3.39
C ILE A 55 -5.78 -11.08 -2.06
N LEU A 56 -4.44 -11.18 -2.10
CA LEU A 56 -3.61 -11.22 -0.90
C LEU A 56 -3.77 -9.95 -0.06
N ALA A 57 -3.80 -8.77 -0.70
CA ALA A 57 -4.06 -7.51 -0.02
C ALA A 57 -5.46 -7.49 0.61
N GLY A 58 -6.48 -8.02 -0.08
CA GLY A 58 -7.83 -8.18 0.44
C GLY A 58 -7.90 -9.10 1.65
N MET A 59 -7.22 -10.24 1.62
CA MET A 59 -7.21 -11.24 2.70
C MET A 59 -6.43 -10.78 3.94
N PHE A 60 -5.28 -10.13 3.74
CA PHE A 60 -4.32 -9.84 4.80
C PHE A 60 -4.23 -8.36 5.18
N GLY A 61 -4.87 -7.45 4.46
CA GLY A 61 -4.77 -6.00 4.69
C GLY A 61 -5.12 -5.58 6.13
N ASN A 62 -6.19 -6.13 6.69
CA ASN A 62 -6.57 -5.87 8.08
C ASN A 62 -5.56 -6.45 9.09
N LYS A 63 -5.04 -7.65 8.82
CA LYS A 63 -4.05 -8.30 9.68
C LYS A 63 -2.76 -7.49 9.73
N LEU A 64 -2.23 -7.12 8.56
CA LEU A 64 -1.03 -6.28 8.45
C LEU A 64 -1.22 -4.94 9.16
N TYR A 65 -2.38 -4.30 8.98
CA TYR A 65 -2.70 -3.05 9.67
C TYR A 65 -2.73 -3.20 11.19
N LEU A 66 -3.34 -4.27 11.71
CA LEU A 66 -3.41 -4.52 13.14
C LEU A 66 -2.03 -4.78 13.74
N GLU A 67 -1.19 -5.56 13.05
CA GLU A 67 0.18 -5.84 13.48
C GLU A 67 1.04 -4.57 13.51
N GLU A 68 1.01 -3.76 12.46
CA GLU A 68 1.74 -2.48 12.41
C GLU A 68 1.25 -1.50 13.48
N THR A 69 -0.06 -1.39 13.69
CA THR A 69 -0.62 -0.53 14.73
C THR A 69 -0.20 -1.01 16.12
N ARG A 70 -0.23 -2.33 16.36
CA ARG A 70 0.21 -2.92 17.63
C ARG A 70 1.69 -2.65 17.89
N LYS A 71 2.57 -2.82 16.90
CA LYS A 71 4.00 -2.49 17.02
C LYS A 71 4.21 -1.04 17.43
N LYS A 72 3.55 -0.09 16.75
CA LYS A 72 3.62 1.35 17.08
C LYS A 72 3.14 1.67 18.49
N ILE A 73 2.06 1.03 18.95
CA ILE A 73 1.55 1.22 20.32
C ILE A 73 2.52 0.66 21.36
N ILE A 74 3.10 -0.52 21.13
CA ILE A 74 4.09 -1.12 22.03
C ILE A 74 5.33 -0.23 22.12
N GLU A 75 5.82 0.28 21.00
CA GLU A 75 6.94 1.23 20.94
C GLU A 75 6.65 2.48 21.78
N ILE A 76 5.47 3.09 21.65
CA ILE A 76 5.07 4.26 22.45
C ILE A 76 5.08 3.93 23.96
N LYS A 77 4.58 2.75 24.34
CA LYS A 77 4.57 2.29 25.75
C LYS A 77 5.98 2.08 26.31
N THR A 78 6.96 1.77 25.47
CA THR A 78 8.38 1.70 25.90
C THR A 78 9.04 3.06 26.06
N ILE A 79 8.49 4.12 25.42
CA ILE A 79 9.03 5.48 25.49
C ILE A 79 8.58 6.21 26.75
N THR A 80 7.32 6.04 27.16
CA THR A 80 6.77 6.73 28.34
C THR A 80 5.74 5.87 29.08
N SER A 81 5.85 5.86 30.42
CA SER A 81 4.88 5.21 31.30
C SER A 81 3.69 6.11 31.65
N ASP A 82 3.76 7.42 31.38
CA ASP A 82 2.67 8.36 31.62
C ASP A 82 1.54 8.18 30.58
N LEU A 83 0.32 7.95 31.07
CA LEU A 83 -0.84 7.66 30.23
C LEU A 83 -1.25 8.86 29.36
N ASN A 84 -1.13 10.09 29.87
CA ASN A 84 -1.45 11.28 29.10
C ASN A 84 -0.49 11.44 27.93
N SER A 85 0.81 11.28 28.18
CA SER A 85 1.85 11.30 27.15
C SER A 85 1.66 10.19 26.11
N GLN A 86 1.34 8.96 26.53
CA GLN A 86 1.02 7.87 25.60
C GLN A 86 -0.16 8.23 24.70
N TYR A 87 -1.24 8.76 25.27
CA TYR A 87 -2.43 9.15 24.51
C TYR A 87 -2.11 10.22 23.46
N GLN A 88 -1.34 11.25 23.81
CA GLN A 88 -0.94 12.29 22.85
C GLN A 88 -0.04 11.75 21.74
N MET A 89 0.87 10.83 22.05
CA MET A 89 1.73 10.18 21.05
C MET A 89 0.92 9.27 20.10
N ILE A 90 -0.03 8.50 20.62
CA ILE A 90 -0.92 7.67 19.79
C ILE A 90 -1.77 8.55 18.88
N LYS A 91 -2.34 9.64 19.42
CA LYS A 91 -3.17 10.58 18.66
C LYS A 91 -2.38 11.26 17.54
N SER A 92 -1.15 11.69 17.81
CA SER A 92 -0.29 12.38 16.83
C SER A 92 0.26 11.43 15.74
N LYS A 93 0.69 10.21 16.11
CA LYS A 93 1.19 9.21 15.15
C LYS A 93 0.08 8.48 14.38
N GLY A 94 -1.14 8.46 14.94
CA GLY A 94 -2.31 7.83 14.33
C GLY A 94 -2.88 8.58 13.11
N GLY A 95 -4.13 8.30 12.77
CA GLY A 95 -4.81 8.91 11.63
C GLY A 95 -4.34 8.41 10.27
N THR A 96 -4.67 9.15 9.21
CA THR A 96 -4.45 8.76 7.81
C THR A 96 -3.65 9.81 7.05
N ASN A 97 -3.14 9.46 5.87
CA ASN A 97 -2.44 10.37 4.97
C ASN A 97 -3.08 10.26 3.59
N LEU A 98 -3.99 11.18 3.26
CA LEU A 98 -4.69 11.17 1.98
C LEU A 98 -3.85 11.78 0.85
N ALA A 99 -3.00 12.76 1.15
CA ALA A 99 -2.20 13.44 0.15
C ALA A 99 -1.23 12.47 -0.55
N LEU A 100 -0.51 11.64 0.21
CA LEU A 100 0.48 10.72 -0.34
C LEU A 100 -0.05 9.74 -1.41
N PRO A 101 -1.11 8.93 -1.15
CA PRO A 101 -1.64 8.02 -2.15
C PRO A 101 -2.22 8.75 -3.37
N ILE A 102 -2.84 9.92 -3.18
CA ILE A 102 -3.33 10.73 -4.31
C ILE A 102 -2.16 11.21 -5.18
N THR A 103 -1.12 11.77 -4.57
CA THR A 103 0.08 12.24 -5.30
C THR A 103 0.72 11.11 -6.09
N ILE A 104 0.89 9.93 -5.48
CA ILE A 104 1.47 8.76 -6.16
C ILE A 104 0.56 8.28 -7.31
N ALA A 105 -0.75 8.24 -7.10
CA ALA A 105 -1.70 7.84 -8.14
C ALA A 105 -1.68 8.80 -9.34
N VAL A 106 -1.68 10.12 -9.08
CA VAL A 106 -1.62 11.15 -10.13
C VAL A 106 -0.31 11.06 -10.91
N ILE A 107 0.84 11.00 -10.21
CA ILE A 107 2.15 10.90 -10.86
C ILE A 107 2.24 9.62 -11.69
N GLY A 108 1.84 8.47 -11.13
CA GLY A 108 1.84 7.19 -11.84
C GLY A 108 0.95 7.20 -13.08
N PHE A 109 -0.22 7.82 -13.00
CA PHE A 109 -1.13 8.00 -14.13
C PHE A 109 -0.51 8.85 -15.24
N LEU A 110 0.08 10.00 -14.90
CA LEU A 110 0.75 10.89 -15.85
C LEU A 110 1.93 10.21 -16.55
N ILE A 111 2.76 9.48 -15.79
CA ILE A 111 3.88 8.70 -16.34
C ILE A 111 3.36 7.65 -17.31
N THR A 112 2.30 6.93 -16.94
CA THR A 112 1.72 5.88 -17.79
C THR A 112 1.20 6.45 -19.12
N ILE A 113 0.47 7.57 -19.08
CA ILE A 113 0.02 8.27 -20.29
C ILE A 113 1.20 8.67 -21.17
N PHE A 114 2.21 9.29 -20.57
CA PHE A 114 3.41 9.73 -21.29
C PHE A 114 4.11 8.56 -21.99
N LEU A 115 4.31 7.43 -21.30
CA LEU A 115 4.95 6.25 -21.87
C LEU A 115 4.14 5.63 -23.02
N ILE A 116 2.81 5.64 -22.93
CA ILE A 116 1.93 5.16 -24.01
C ILE A 116 2.09 6.05 -25.25
N ILE A 117 2.02 7.38 -25.09
CA ILE A 117 2.16 8.33 -26.20
C ILE A 117 3.55 8.21 -26.85
N LEU A 118 4.60 8.12 -26.04
CA LEU A 118 5.96 7.96 -26.54
C LEU A 118 6.13 6.63 -27.31
N GLY A 119 5.62 5.53 -26.75
CA GLY A 119 5.69 4.22 -27.39
C GLY A 119 4.95 4.17 -28.72
N THR A 120 3.77 4.78 -28.82
CA THR A 120 3.01 4.83 -30.09
C THR A 120 3.67 5.74 -31.12
N ALA A 121 4.24 6.88 -30.71
CA ALA A 121 5.00 7.76 -31.60
C ALA A 121 6.19 7.03 -32.25
N ILE A 122 6.98 6.33 -31.43
CA ILE A 122 8.12 5.53 -31.90
C ILE A 122 7.66 4.42 -32.85
N ALA A 123 6.58 3.71 -32.51
CA ALA A 123 6.05 2.64 -33.36
C ALA A 123 5.55 3.16 -34.73
N MET A 124 4.98 4.37 -34.79
CA MET A 124 4.58 5.00 -36.05
C MET A 124 5.78 5.31 -36.93
N GLU A 125 6.86 5.88 -36.38
CA GLU A 125 8.09 6.14 -37.15
C GLU A 125 8.65 4.86 -37.79
N PHE A 126 8.66 3.73 -37.06
CA PHE A 126 9.09 2.45 -37.61
C PHE A 126 8.15 1.86 -38.66
N TYR A 127 6.85 2.17 -38.62
CA TYR A 127 5.89 1.68 -39.61
C TYR A 127 6.02 2.38 -40.97
N TYR A 128 6.45 3.64 -40.98
CA TYR A 128 6.59 4.45 -42.20
C TYR A 128 8.01 4.46 -42.80
N MET A 129 8.98 3.77 -42.17
CA MET A 129 10.35 3.61 -42.65
C MET A 129 10.47 2.34 -43.49
#